data_AF-A0A2P1PR43-F1
#
_entry.id   AF-A0A2P1PR43-F1
#
_cell.length_a   1.000
_cell.length_b   1.000
_cell.length_c   1.000
_cell.angle_alpha   90.00
_cell.angle_beta   90.00
_cell.angle_gamma   90.00
#
_symmetry.space_group_name_H-M   'P 1'
#
loop_
_entity.id
_entity.type
_entity.pdbx_description
1 polymer ?
#
loop_
_entity_poly.entity_id
_entity_poly.type
_entity_poly.pdbx_seq_one_letter_code
_entity_poly.pdbx_strand_id
1 'polypeptide(L)'
;MQTSTSSINWYHLGARLLWCLAALSIGHPATAADRGSDITTLQLKLAEQGTDAMLAEYRGQHGHQESASQCADDATRSWARELIASGQTDVAVRLLETRAAMHPDLPDAWRQLGRAARASPNPTLAISAYQELLRRSPHDKEARYALYHLNGRWPGPFSTIVMFHVVAGTLGILAGFVAMAMRKGPGAHGRFGTIFVFAMATMSLSASVRAAQDLPDQWMNFWMGLVAMYWVLSSWHAIRQRPGPINVRPILALAGLGIVACMGLLDVVRRGGVFAIPALIFSLFVLLALIGDYRLIRSTQLPTHVRLRRHLWRMGAAMFIATASLFLGQMQVFSPAIQASGLLFAPVLLVLLMFVYWFVRYRPTRRPLSSSKLQDQS
;
A
#
# COMPACT_ATOMS: atom_id res chain seq x y z
N MET A 1 -3.99 -12.96 -49.52
CA MET A 1 -4.74 -11.90 -48.82
C MET A 1 -5.17 -12.45 -47.45
N GLN A 2 -4.39 -12.23 -46.40
CA GLN A 2 -4.80 -12.36 -45.00
C GLN A 2 -3.69 -11.76 -44.12
N THR A 3 -3.89 -10.51 -43.73
CA THR A 3 -3.05 -9.77 -42.79
C THR A 3 -3.48 -10.14 -41.37
N SER A 4 -2.68 -10.95 -40.69
CA SER A 4 -2.83 -11.22 -39.26
C SER A 4 -2.37 -9.99 -38.47
N THR A 5 -3.32 -9.21 -37.96
CA THR A 5 -3.06 -8.14 -36.99
C THR A 5 -2.74 -8.76 -35.64
N SER A 6 -1.47 -8.74 -35.25
CA SER A 6 -1.04 -9.06 -33.89
C SER A 6 -1.49 -7.94 -32.95
N SER A 7 -2.53 -8.20 -32.16
CA SER A 7 -2.93 -7.30 -31.07
C SER A 7 -1.81 -7.24 -30.03
N ILE A 8 -1.16 -6.10 -29.91
CA ILE A 8 -0.16 -5.82 -28.88
C ILE A 8 -0.84 -5.95 -27.51
N ASN A 9 -0.44 -6.97 -26.74
CA ASN A 9 -0.95 -7.20 -25.40
C ASN A 9 -0.21 -6.30 -24.40
N TRP A 10 -0.75 -5.10 -24.18
CA TRP A 10 -0.19 -4.04 -23.34
C TRP A 10 0.07 -4.45 -21.88
N TYR A 11 -0.62 -5.50 -21.38
CA TYR A 11 -0.37 -6.05 -20.04
C TYR A 11 1.04 -6.64 -19.91
N HIS A 12 1.54 -7.32 -20.93
CA HIS A 12 2.88 -7.90 -20.90
C HIS A 12 3.97 -6.84 -21.09
N LEU A 13 3.70 -5.75 -21.82
CA LEU A 13 4.69 -4.70 -22.05
C LEU A 13 4.90 -3.84 -20.79
N GLY A 14 3.82 -3.49 -20.09
CA GLY A 14 3.89 -2.76 -18.82
C GLY A 14 4.50 -3.61 -17.70
N ALA A 15 4.13 -4.89 -17.61
CA ALA A 15 4.72 -5.82 -16.64
C ALA A 15 6.21 -6.07 -16.92
N ARG A 16 6.63 -6.21 -18.19
CA ARG A 16 8.04 -6.41 -18.57
C ARG A 16 8.91 -5.17 -18.33
N LEU A 17 8.40 -3.96 -18.56
CA LEU A 17 9.11 -2.72 -18.24
C LEU A 17 9.31 -2.55 -16.71
N LEU A 18 8.29 -2.87 -15.92
CA LEU A 18 8.39 -2.90 -14.46
C LEU A 18 9.31 -4.01 -13.95
N TRP A 19 9.32 -5.18 -14.60
CA TRP A 19 10.23 -6.28 -14.28
C TRP A 19 11.68 -5.98 -14.67
N CYS A 20 11.94 -5.38 -15.83
CA CYS A 20 13.29 -4.99 -16.25
C CYS A 20 13.88 -3.91 -15.33
N LEU A 21 13.06 -2.97 -14.84
CA LEU A 21 13.51 -1.97 -13.86
C LEU A 21 13.72 -2.56 -12.45
N ALA A 22 13.00 -3.63 -12.08
CA ALA A 22 13.23 -4.38 -10.85
C ALA A 22 14.43 -5.35 -10.94
N ALA A 23 14.74 -5.85 -12.13
CA ALA A 23 15.85 -6.78 -12.37
C ALA A 23 17.23 -6.09 -12.36
N LEU A 24 17.29 -4.76 -12.54
CA LEU A 24 18.52 -3.96 -12.47
C LEU A 24 18.98 -3.67 -11.03
N SER A 25 18.23 -4.07 -10.00
CA SER A 25 18.54 -3.78 -8.59
C SER A 25 18.66 -5.04 -7.69
N ILE A 26 18.73 -6.23 -8.28
CA ILE A 26 18.88 -7.49 -7.55
C ILE A 26 20.18 -8.14 -7.99
N GLY A 27 21.07 -8.43 -7.03
CA GLY A 27 22.29 -9.21 -7.26
C GLY A 27 21.98 -10.54 -7.97
N HIS A 28 22.97 -11.04 -8.73
CA HIS A 28 22.90 -12.25 -9.55
C HIS A 28 21.90 -13.31 -9.02
N PRO A 29 20.84 -13.66 -9.79
CA PRO A 29 20.00 -14.78 -9.41
C PRO A 29 20.84 -16.06 -9.52
N ALA A 30 20.90 -16.83 -8.44
CA ALA A 30 21.40 -18.19 -8.45
C ALA A 30 20.74 -18.94 -9.62
N THR A 31 21.55 -19.66 -10.39
CA THR A 31 21.11 -20.34 -11.60
C THR A 31 20.06 -21.39 -11.26
N ALA A 32 19.20 -21.75 -12.22
CA ALA A 32 18.16 -22.77 -11.99
C ALA A 32 18.75 -24.14 -11.58
N ALA A 33 20.01 -24.40 -11.90
CA ALA A 33 20.76 -25.59 -11.49
C ALA A 33 21.10 -25.57 -9.98
N ASP A 34 21.60 -24.45 -9.46
CA ASP A 34 21.91 -24.29 -8.03
C ASP A 34 20.65 -24.39 -7.15
N ARG A 35 19.54 -23.81 -7.62
CA ARG A 35 18.26 -23.92 -6.90
C ARG A 35 17.75 -25.36 -6.85
N GLY A 36 17.86 -26.11 -7.94
CA GLY A 36 17.46 -27.52 -8.00
C GLY A 36 18.25 -28.42 -7.03
N SER A 37 19.56 -28.18 -6.88
CA SER A 37 20.39 -28.91 -5.90
C SER A 37 20.03 -28.59 -4.45
N ASP A 38 19.73 -27.32 -4.14
CA ASP A 38 19.36 -26.90 -2.80
C ASP A 38 18.02 -27.51 -2.36
N ILE A 39 17.04 -27.56 -3.26
CA ILE A 39 15.71 -28.11 -2.97
C ILE A 39 15.79 -29.64 -2.79
N THR A 40 16.50 -30.33 -3.67
CA THR A 40 16.67 -31.79 -3.56
C THR A 40 17.38 -32.16 -2.25
N THR A 41 18.39 -31.37 -1.86
CA THR A 41 19.08 -31.51 -0.57
C THR A 41 18.13 -31.24 0.60
N LEU A 42 17.29 -30.22 0.51
CA LEU A 42 16.28 -29.91 1.53
C LEU A 42 15.26 -31.05 1.67
N GLN A 43 14.79 -31.63 0.58
CA GLN A 43 13.87 -32.77 0.58
C GLN A 43 14.48 -34.01 1.24
N LEU A 44 15.72 -34.34 0.86
CA LEU A 44 16.49 -35.44 1.43
C LEU A 44 16.67 -35.22 2.94
N LYS A 45 17.12 -34.04 3.36
CA LYS A 45 17.26 -33.71 4.78
C LYS A 45 15.93 -33.81 5.54
N LEU A 46 14.83 -33.33 4.95
CA LEU A 46 13.51 -33.40 5.58
C LEU A 46 13.02 -34.85 5.72
N ALA A 47 13.31 -35.69 4.73
CA ALA A 47 12.95 -37.11 4.72
C ALA A 47 13.83 -37.95 5.66
N GLU A 48 15.13 -37.65 5.74
CA GLU A 48 16.11 -38.41 6.53
C GLU A 48 16.12 -38.01 8.01
N GLN A 49 16.04 -36.70 8.29
CA GLN A 49 16.30 -36.15 9.64
C GLN A 49 15.03 -35.65 10.32
N GLY A 50 13.95 -35.43 9.55
CA GLY A 50 12.74 -34.78 10.03
C GLY A 50 12.94 -33.29 10.30
N THR A 51 11.84 -32.60 10.60
CA THR A 51 11.84 -31.15 10.87
C THR A 51 12.70 -30.78 12.07
N ASP A 52 12.69 -31.57 13.14
CA ASP A 52 13.30 -31.20 14.42
C ASP A 52 14.83 -31.17 14.35
N ALA A 53 15.44 -32.11 13.62
CA ALA A 53 16.89 -32.16 13.42
C ALA A 53 17.38 -31.05 12.49
N MET A 54 16.64 -30.74 11.42
CA MET A 54 16.97 -29.62 10.53
C MET A 54 16.90 -28.28 11.27
N LEU A 55 15.93 -28.11 12.16
CA LEU A 55 15.82 -26.93 13.01
C LEU A 55 16.99 -26.81 13.99
N ALA A 56 17.49 -27.93 14.52
CA ALA A 56 18.69 -27.95 15.37
C ALA A 56 19.97 -27.55 14.59
N GLU A 57 20.12 -28.03 13.34
CA GLU A 57 21.23 -27.64 12.46
C GLU A 57 21.20 -26.13 12.13
N TYR A 58 20.04 -25.60 11.74
CA TYR A 58 19.86 -24.18 11.42
C TYR A 58 20.19 -23.26 12.61
N ARG A 59 19.77 -23.65 13.82
CA ARG A 59 20.12 -22.94 15.07
C ARG A 59 21.63 -22.92 15.31
N GLY A 60 22.31 -24.03 15.06
CA GLY A 60 23.77 -24.14 15.20
C GLY A 60 24.53 -23.19 14.27
N GLN A 61 23.97 -22.90 13.09
CA GLN A 61 24.58 -22.00 12.11
C GLN A 61 24.33 -20.51 12.39
N HIS A 62 23.23 -20.13 13.04
CA HIS A 62 22.81 -18.72 13.16
C HIS A 62 23.00 -18.06 14.54
N GLY A 63 23.39 -18.79 15.58
CA GLY A 63 23.86 -18.21 16.85
C GLY A 63 22.81 -17.51 17.74
N HIS A 64 23.11 -17.40 19.03
CA HIS A 64 22.19 -17.17 20.17
C HIS A 64 21.52 -15.76 20.32
N GLN A 65 21.27 -14.99 19.25
CA GLN A 65 20.66 -13.65 19.40
C GLN A 65 19.12 -13.62 19.32
N GLU A 66 18.49 -14.67 18.80
CA GLU A 66 17.03 -14.83 18.79
C GLU A 66 16.61 -16.07 19.56
N SER A 67 15.38 -16.10 20.09
CA SER A 67 14.89 -17.30 20.78
C SER A 67 14.93 -18.49 19.81
N ALA A 68 15.33 -19.67 20.29
CA ALA A 68 15.44 -20.89 19.47
C ALA A 68 14.13 -21.23 18.73
N SER A 69 12.99 -20.74 19.23
CA SER A 69 11.68 -20.85 18.59
C SER A 69 11.51 -19.94 17.36
N GLN A 70 11.95 -18.68 17.42
CA GLN A 70 11.80 -17.72 16.32
C GLN A 70 12.71 -18.05 15.12
N CYS A 71 13.96 -18.40 15.39
CA CYS A 71 14.91 -18.79 14.35
C CYS A 71 14.42 -20.04 13.59
N ALA A 72 13.84 -21.00 14.32
CA ALA A 72 13.24 -22.19 13.73
C ALA A 72 11.97 -21.88 12.92
N ASP A 73 11.16 -20.95 13.43
CA ASP A 73 9.97 -20.46 12.77
C ASP A 73 10.33 -19.79 11.43
N ASP A 74 11.32 -18.90 11.40
CA ASP A 74 11.72 -18.20 10.16
C ASP A 74 12.34 -19.13 9.11
N ALA A 75 13.15 -20.11 9.53
CA ALA A 75 13.70 -21.13 8.64
C ALA A 75 12.59 -21.90 7.92
N THR A 76 11.62 -22.37 8.70
CA THR A 76 10.46 -23.12 8.20
C THR A 76 9.68 -22.31 7.17
N ARG A 77 9.49 -21.00 7.39
CA ARG A 77 8.84 -20.11 6.41
C ARG A 77 9.64 -19.94 5.14
N SER A 78 10.96 -19.87 5.25
CA SER A 78 11.85 -19.73 4.09
C SER A 78 11.78 -20.97 3.21
N TRP A 79 11.94 -22.16 3.83
CA TRP A 79 11.88 -23.45 3.15
C TRP A 79 10.53 -23.71 2.50
N ALA A 80 9.42 -23.43 3.21
CA ALA A 80 8.09 -23.59 2.66
C ALA A 80 7.88 -22.73 1.39
N ARG A 81 8.39 -21.49 1.37
CA ARG A 81 8.32 -20.62 0.19
C ARG A 81 9.10 -21.19 -1.00
N GLU A 82 10.30 -21.70 -0.76
CA GLU A 82 11.13 -22.30 -1.82
C GLU A 82 10.48 -23.57 -2.40
N LEU A 83 9.94 -24.43 -1.53
CA LEU A 83 9.23 -25.65 -1.94
C LEU A 83 7.99 -25.34 -2.78
N ILE A 84 7.19 -24.33 -2.38
CA ILE A 84 6.02 -23.88 -3.15
C ILE A 84 6.44 -23.32 -4.52
N ALA A 85 7.47 -22.47 -4.56
CA ALA A 85 7.98 -21.89 -5.80
C ALA A 85 8.47 -22.95 -6.79
N SER A 86 8.91 -24.08 -6.26
CA SER A 86 9.46 -25.22 -7.01
C SER A 86 8.41 -26.27 -7.39
N GLY A 87 7.14 -26.01 -7.08
CA GLY A 87 6.02 -26.93 -7.37
C GLY A 87 5.91 -28.13 -6.43
N GLN A 88 6.74 -28.20 -5.39
CA GLN A 88 6.76 -29.31 -4.41
C GLN A 88 5.76 -29.07 -3.27
N THR A 89 4.52 -28.81 -3.64
CA THR A 89 3.48 -28.33 -2.72
C THR A 89 3.15 -29.37 -1.64
N ASP A 90 3.24 -30.67 -1.93
CA ASP A 90 2.97 -31.72 -0.95
C ASP A 90 4.02 -31.78 0.19
N VAL A 91 5.28 -31.51 -0.12
CA VAL A 91 6.36 -31.43 0.88
C VAL A 91 6.19 -30.17 1.71
N ALA A 92 5.88 -29.04 1.06
CA ALA A 92 5.60 -27.78 1.74
C ALA A 92 4.40 -27.91 2.70
N VAL A 93 3.35 -28.62 2.30
CA VAL A 93 2.18 -28.89 3.15
C VAL A 93 2.59 -29.64 4.41
N ARG A 94 3.32 -30.76 4.31
CA ARG A 94 3.74 -31.54 5.49
C ARG A 94 4.58 -30.71 6.46
N LEU A 95 5.54 -29.94 5.93
CA LEU A 95 6.36 -29.03 6.74
C LEU A 95 5.50 -27.99 7.49
N LEU A 96 4.50 -27.43 6.81
CA LEU A 96 3.60 -26.41 7.36
C LEU A 96 2.54 -26.98 8.30
N GLU A 97 2.14 -28.24 8.14
CA GLU A 97 1.29 -28.96 9.10
C GLU A 97 2.02 -29.12 10.43
N THR A 98 3.28 -29.57 10.41
CA THR A 98 4.11 -29.67 11.61
C THR A 98 4.27 -28.32 12.29
N ARG A 99 4.50 -27.26 11.51
CA ARG A 99 4.55 -25.88 12.02
C ARG A 99 3.25 -25.44 12.68
N ALA A 100 2.11 -25.68 12.03
CA ALA A 100 0.80 -25.32 12.57
C ALA A 100 0.46 -26.11 13.85
N ALA A 101 0.94 -27.36 13.95
CA ALA A 101 0.82 -28.18 15.16
C ALA A 101 1.70 -27.67 16.31
N MET A 102 2.92 -27.20 16.02
CA MET A 102 3.83 -26.62 17.03
C MET A 102 3.40 -25.22 17.48
N HIS A 103 2.79 -24.45 16.58
CA HIS A 103 2.36 -23.07 16.83
C HIS A 103 0.86 -22.91 16.55
N PRO A 104 0.00 -23.63 17.29
CA PRO A 104 -1.43 -23.65 17.00
C PRO A 104 -2.05 -22.26 17.14
N ASP A 105 -1.53 -21.39 18.00
CA ASP A 105 -2.08 -20.05 18.21
C ASP A 105 -1.64 -19.03 17.16
N LEU A 106 -0.61 -19.33 16.36
CA LEU A 106 -0.03 -18.38 15.42
C LEU A 106 -0.85 -18.34 14.11
N PRO A 107 -1.52 -17.20 13.78
CA PRO A 107 -2.33 -17.11 12.57
C PRO A 107 -1.52 -17.34 11.28
N ASP A 108 -0.27 -16.90 11.26
CA ASP A 108 0.58 -17.01 10.07
C ASP A 108 0.91 -18.47 9.72
N ALA A 109 0.99 -19.37 10.70
CA ALA A 109 1.22 -20.80 10.44
C ALA A 109 0.04 -21.41 9.65
N TRP A 110 -1.19 -21.14 10.09
CA TRP A 110 -2.41 -21.57 9.38
C TRP A 110 -2.56 -20.91 8.01
N ARG A 111 -2.15 -19.63 7.88
CA ARG A 111 -2.17 -18.90 6.59
C ARG A 111 -1.29 -19.57 5.56
N GLN A 112 -0.04 -19.89 5.94
CA GLN A 112 0.90 -20.53 5.03
C GLN A 112 0.46 -21.94 4.67
N LEU A 113 -0.03 -22.73 5.64
CA LEU A 113 -0.60 -24.04 5.39
C LEU A 113 -1.76 -23.98 4.40
N GLY A 114 -2.71 -23.05 4.59
CA GLY A 114 -3.82 -22.84 3.67
C GLY A 114 -3.38 -22.48 2.25
N ARG A 115 -2.35 -21.62 2.09
CA ARG A 115 -1.77 -21.28 0.78
C ARG A 115 -1.14 -22.48 0.09
N ALA A 116 -0.33 -23.25 0.83
CA ALA A 116 0.33 -24.45 0.31
C ALA A 116 -0.70 -25.51 -0.09
N ALA A 117 -1.71 -25.74 0.76
CA ALA A 117 -2.78 -26.69 0.49
C ALA A 117 -3.65 -26.29 -0.71
N ARG A 118 -3.87 -24.99 -0.96
CA ARG A 118 -4.54 -24.51 -2.19
C ARG A 118 -3.76 -24.79 -3.47
N ALA A 119 -2.43 -24.84 -3.37
CA ALA A 119 -1.55 -25.14 -4.49
C ALA A 119 -1.34 -26.66 -4.67
N SER A 120 -1.77 -27.47 -3.69
CA SER A 120 -1.82 -28.93 -3.76
C SER A 120 -3.25 -29.38 -4.16
N PRO A 121 -3.45 -30.59 -4.73
CA PRO A 121 -4.77 -31.15 -5.04
C PRO A 121 -5.63 -31.52 -3.81
N ASN A 122 -5.45 -30.85 -2.66
CA ASN A 122 -6.19 -31.10 -1.41
C ASN A 122 -7.00 -29.87 -0.94
N PRO A 123 -8.16 -29.59 -1.57
CA PRO A 123 -8.99 -28.43 -1.20
C PRO A 123 -9.57 -28.55 0.21
N THR A 124 -9.78 -29.77 0.73
CA THR A 124 -10.32 -30.01 2.08
C THR A 124 -9.38 -29.50 3.16
N LEU A 125 -8.08 -29.79 3.02
CA LEU A 125 -7.06 -29.29 3.94
C LEU A 125 -6.93 -27.76 3.86
N ALA A 126 -7.04 -27.18 2.66
CA ALA A 126 -7.05 -25.73 2.52
C ALA A 126 -8.24 -25.11 3.27
N ILE A 127 -9.44 -25.68 3.12
CA ILE A 127 -10.64 -25.20 3.81
C ILE A 127 -10.45 -25.28 5.33
N SER A 128 -10.00 -26.41 5.87
CA SER A 128 -9.81 -26.57 7.32
C SER A 128 -8.74 -25.62 7.88
N ALA A 129 -7.61 -25.46 7.18
CA ALA A 129 -6.56 -24.53 7.57
C ALA A 129 -7.05 -23.07 7.59
N TYR A 130 -7.82 -22.64 6.59
CA TYR A 130 -8.39 -21.29 6.58
C TYR A 130 -9.50 -21.10 7.63
N GLN A 131 -10.24 -22.15 7.98
CA GLN A 131 -11.21 -22.10 9.09
C GLN A 131 -10.50 -21.98 10.45
N GLU A 132 -9.39 -22.70 10.66
CA GLU A 132 -8.52 -22.54 11.84
C GLU A 132 -7.93 -21.13 11.91
N LEU A 133 -7.50 -20.58 10.78
CA LEU A 133 -7.06 -19.19 10.69
C LEU A 133 -8.18 -18.22 11.09
N LEU A 134 -9.41 -18.38 10.58
CA LEU A 134 -10.52 -17.51 10.97
C LEU A 134 -10.94 -17.64 12.43
N ARG A 135 -10.69 -18.78 13.09
CA ARG A 135 -10.92 -18.89 14.54
C ARG A 135 -9.98 -17.99 15.35
N ARG A 136 -8.75 -17.78 14.88
CA ARG A 136 -7.73 -16.95 15.55
C ARG A 136 -7.71 -15.52 15.08
N SER A 137 -8.00 -15.31 13.80
CA SER A 137 -8.06 -14.01 13.16
C SER A 137 -9.36 -13.91 12.36
N PRO A 138 -10.50 -13.62 13.03
CA PRO A 138 -11.83 -13.60 12.41
C PRO A 138 -11.98 -12.66 11.21
N HIS A 139 -11.07 -11.70 11.07
CA HIS A 139 -11.07 -10.70 10.03
C HIS A 139 -9.89 -10.84 9.04
N ASP A 140 -9.19 -11.97 9.04
CA ASP A 140 -8.12 -12.24 8.06
C ASP A 140 -8.71 -12.21 6.65
N LYS A 141 -8.24 -11.26 5.85
CA LYS A 141 -8.76 -11.00 4.49
C LYS A 141 -8.53 -12.20 3.58
N GLU A 142 -7.37 -12.82 3.68
CA GLU A 142 -6.96 -13.88 2.76
C GLU A 142 -7.76 -15.14 3.01
N ALA A 143 -7.93 -15.54 4.27
CA ALA A 143 -8.73 -16.70 4.64
C ALA A 143 -10.17 -16.57 4.14
N ARG A 144 -10.77 -15.38 4.27
CA ARG A 144 -12.14 -15.13 3.79
C ARG A 144 -12.25 -15.24 2.27
N TYR A 145 -11.32 -14.62 1.53
CA TYR A 145 -11.29 -14.71 0.07
C TYR A 145 -11.05 -16.15 -0.40
N ALA A 146 -10.09 -16.85 0.22
CA ALA A 146 -9.79 -18.23 -0.11
C ALA A 146 -11.00 -19.14 0.09
N LEU A 147 -11.67 -19.04 1.25
CA LEU A 147 -12.89 -19.81 1.54
C LEU A 147 -14.05 -19.44 0.61
N TYR A 148 -14.20 -18.18 0.21
CA TYR A 148 -15.20 -17.80 -0.80
C TYR A 148 -14.96 -18.51 -2.13
N HIS A 149 -13.70 -18.56 -2.60
CA HIS A 149 -13.37 -19.26 -3.84
C HIS A 149 -13.48 -20.79 -3.73
N LEU A 150 -13.17 -21.36 -2.56
CA LEU A 150 -13.24 -22.80 -2.32
C LEU A 150 -14.69 -23.30 -2.11
N ASN A 151 -15.51 -22.54 -1.38
CA ASN A 151 -16.86 -22.94 -0.98
C ASN A 151 -17.98 -22.27 -1.80
N GLY A 152 -17.65 -21.30 -2.64
CA GLY A 152 -18.64 -20.47 -3.36
C GLY A 152 -19.47 -19.54 -2.46
N ARG A 153 -19.15 -19.46 -1.16
CA ARG A 153 -19.89 -18.65 -0.17
C ARG A 153 -18.95 -17.89 0.74
N TRP A 154 -19.29 -16.61 0.97
CA TRP A 154 -18.50 -15.74 1.82
C TRP A 154 -18.65 -16.14 3.31
N PRO A 155 -17.55 -16.32 4.06
CA PRO A 155 -17.62 -16.76 5.46
C PRO A 155 -17.89 -15.57 6.41
N GLY A 156 -19.17 -15.42 6.79
CA GLY A 156 -19.62 -14.47 7.81
C GLY A 156 -19.66 -13.00 7.36
N PRO A 157 -20.18 -12.07 8.17
CA PRO A 157 -20.31 -10.66 7.79
C PRO A 157 -18.94 -9.96 7.66
N PHE A 158 -18.87 -8.91 6.84
CA PHE A 158 -17.72 -7.99 6.80
C PHE A 158 -17.53 -7.32 8.16
N SER A 159 -16.29 -7.02 8.53
CA SER A 159 -16.05 -6.29 9.79
C SER A 159 -16.59 -4.87 9.69
N THR A 160 -17.18 -4.37 10.78
CA THR A 160 -17.78 -3.04 10.85
C THR A 160 -16.82 -1.95 10.39
N ILE A 161 -15.55 -2.05 10.79
CA ILE A 161 -14.52 -1.07 10.41
C ILE A 161 -14.21 -1.07 8.91
N VAL A 162 -14.23 -2.24 8.26
CA VAL A 162 -14.03 -2.34 6.81
C VAL A 162 -15.23 -1.73 6.07
N MET A 163 -16.46 -1.96 6.56
CA MET A 163 -17.63 -1.32 5.99
C MET A 163 -17.54 0.21 6.09
N PHE A 164 -17.21 0.75 7.26
CA PHE A 164 -17.00 2.18 7.44
C PHE A 164 -15.91 2.73 6.50
N HIS A 165 -14.78 2.01 6.38
CA HIS A 165 -13.70 2.37 5.47
C HIS A 165 -14.15 2.44 4.00
N VAL A 166 -14.88 1.42 3.53
CA VAL A 166 -15.37 1.34 2.14
C VAL A 166 -16.38 2.45 1.85
N VAL A 167 -17.33 2.70 2.76
CA VAL A 167 -18.33 3.78 2.60
C VAL A 167 -17.65 5.14 2.58
N ALA A 168 -16.75 5.41 3.54
CA ALA A 168 -16.01 6.66 3.60
C ALA A 168 -15.10 6.86 2.37
N GLY A 169 -14.44 5.80 1.90
CA GLY A 169 -13.62 5.84 0.69
C GLY A 169 -14.44 6.10 -0.58
N THR A 170 -15.60 5.47 -0.72
CA THR A 170 -16.51 5.68 -1.84
C THR A 170 -17.01 7.13 -1.87
N LEU A 171 -17.46 7.64 -0.72
CA LEU A 171 -17.90 9.03 -0.59
C LEU A 171 -16.76 10.02 -0.88
N GLY A 172 -15.56 9.73 -0.40
CA GLY A 172 -14.36 10.51 -0.67
C GLY A 172 -14.06 10.58 -2.16
N ILE A 173 -13.95 9.45 -2.85
CA ILE A 173 -13.65 9.41 -4.29
C ILE A 173 -14.72 10.16 -5.10
N LEU A 174 -16.01 9.90 -4.85
CA LEU A 174 -17.09 10.58 -5.56
C LEU A 174 -17.07 12.10 -5.33
N ALA A 175 -16.96 12.53 -4.07
CA ALA A 175 -16.88 13.96 -3.74
C ALA A 175 -15.63 14.62 -4.33
N GLY A 176 -14.50 13.91 -4.36
CA GLY A 176 -13.24 14.37 -4.94
C GLY A 176 -13.35 14.61 -6.45
N PHE A 177 -13.94 13.67 -7.20
CA PHE A 177 -14.20 13.84 -8.63
C PHE A 177 -15.10 15.05 -8.91
N VAL A 178 -16.21 15.17 -8.18
CA VAL A 178 -17.12 16.32 -8.32
C VAL A 178 -16.38 17.63 -7.98
N ALA A 179 -15.63 17.68 -6.88
CA ALA A 179 -14.85 18.87 -6.50
C ALA A 179 -13.79 19.24 -7.56
N MET A 180 -13.16 18.26 -8.22
CA MET A 180 -12.20 18.51 -9.29
C MET A 180 -12.87 19.04 -10.57
N ALA A 181 -14.09 18.60 -10.89
CA ALA A 181 -14.86 19.06 -12.05
C ALA A 181 -15.50 20.44 -11.84
N MET A 182 -15.87 20.78 -10.61
CA MET A 182 -16.54 22.06 -10.30
C MET A 182 -15.60 23.27 -10.39
N ARG A 183 -16.21 24.43 -10.69
CA ARG A 183 -15.55 25.75 -10.65
C ARG A 183 -14.93 26.01 -9.28
N LYS A 184 -13.65 26.38 -9.26
CA LYS A 184 -12.90 26.63 -8.03
C LYS A 184 -13.44 27.86 -7.29
N GLY A 185 -13.61 27.73 -5.98
CA GLY A 185 -14.18 28.77 -5.12
C GLY A 185 -15.04 28.18 -3.99
N PRO A 186 -15.69 29.04 -3.18
CA PRO A 186 -16.49 28.63 -2.02
C PRO A 186 -17.81 27.93 -2.37
N GLY A 187 -18.22 27.92 -3.65
CA GLY A 187 -19.46 27.31 -4.13
C GLY A 187 -19.42 25.77 -4.12
N ALA A 188 -19.79 25.15 -5.24
CA ALA A 188 -19.87 23.68 -5.34
C ALA A 188 -18.53 22.99 -5.02
N HIS A 189 -17.40 23.52 -5.52
CA HIS A 189 -16.07 23.01 -5.19
C HIS A 189 -15.80 23.01 -3.68
N GLY A 190 -16.12 24.09 -2.97
CA GLY A 190 -15.92 24.19 -1.52
C GLY A 190 -16.79 23.22 -0.71
N ARG A 191 -18.04 23.02 -1.13
CA ARG A 191 -18.98 22.06 -0.50
C ARG A 191 -18.52 20.61 -0.69
N PHE A 192 -18.31 20.19 -1.94
CA PHE A 192 -17.82 18.83 -2.22
C PHE A 192 -16.40 18.61 -1.70
N GLY A 193 -15.55 19.63 -1.71
CA GLY A 193 -14.23 19.59 -1.07
C GLY A 193 -14.32 19.37 0.44
N THR A 194 -15.30 19.97 1.12
CA THR A 194 -15.54 19.74 2.56
C THR A 194 -15.97 18.29 2.84
N ILE A 195 -16.88 17.75 2.02
CA ILE A 195 -17.29 16.34 2.09
C ILE A 195 -16.09 15.43 1.85
N PHE A 196 -15.30 15.70 0.79
CA PHE A 196 -14.08 14.97 0.47
C PHE A 196 -13.14 14.89 1.67
N VAL A 197 -12.89 16.01 2.36
CA VAL A 197 -11.94 15.96 3.48
C VAL A 197 -12.45 15.11 4.63
N PHE A 198 -13.69 15.30 5.10
CA PHE A 198 -14.20 14.50 6.21
C PHE A 198 -14.29 13.01 5.86
N ALA A 199 -14.69 12.69 4.63
CA ALA A 199 -14.71 11.33 4.12
C ALA A 199 -13.30 10.72 4.09
N MET A 200 -12.32 11.44 3.53
CA MET A 200 -10.93 10.99 3.45
C MET A 200 -10.27 10.86 4.82
N ALA A 201 -10.55 11.77 5.76
CA ALA A 201 -10.05 11.66 7.12
C ALA A 201 -10.60 10.40 7.81
N THR A 202 -11.91 10.19 7.73
CA THR A 202 -12.57 9.00 8.31
C THR A 202 -12.05 7.70 7.67
N MET A 203 -11.92 7.68 6.34
CA MET A 203 -11.38 6.56 5.58
C MET A 203 -9.92 6.27 5.97
N SER A 204 -9.09 7.30 6.10
CA SER A 204 -7.68 7.18 6.48
C SER A 204 -7.51 6.65 7.89
N LEU A 205 -8.31 7.15 8.86
CA LEU A 205 -8.27 6.67 10.24
C LEU A 205 -8.72 5.22 10.33
N SER A 206 -9.86 4.87 9.72
CA SER A 206 -10.35 3.50 9.70
C SER A 206 -9.39 2.53 8.99
N ALA A 207 -8.69 2.99 7.93
CA ALA A 207 -7.64 2.22 7.27
C ALA A 207 -6.47 1.90 8.22
N SER A 208 -5.94 2.91 8.92
CA SER A 208 -4.84 2.73 9.87
C SER A 208 -5.27 1.83 11.03
N VAL A 209 -6.46 2.04 11.62
CA VAL A 209 -6.95 1.17 12.71
C VAL A 209 -7.14 -0.27 12.22
N ARG A 210 -7.69 -0.49 11.02
CA ARG A 210 -7.81 -1.84 10.45
C ARG A 210 -6.44 -2.45 10.17
N ALA A 211 -5.49 -1.70 9.64
CA ALA A 211 -4.13 -2.18 9.38
C ALA A 211 -3.38 -2.53 10.68
N ALA A 212 -3.62 -1.79 11.77
CA ALA A 212 -3.02 -2.05 13.07
C ALA A 212 -3.39 -3.43 13.64
N GLN A 213 -4.57 -3.96 13.28
CA GLN A 213 -5.04 -5.27 13.74
C GLN A 213 -4.31 -6.45 13.10
N ASP A 214 -3.67 -6.24 11.95
CA ASP A 214 -2.94 -7.28 11.19
C ASP A 214 -1.44 -6.94 11.08
N LEU A 215 -0.89 -6.25 12.09
CA LEU A 215 0.55 -6.02 12.14
C LEU A 215 1.28 -7.33 12.48
N PRO A 216 2.46 -7.59 11.86
CA PRO A 216 3.27 -6.67 11.05
C PRO A 216 2.95 -6.62 9.54
N ASP A 217 2.04 -7.44 9.02
CA ASP A 217 1.84 -7.61 7.57
C ASP A 217 1.28 -6.37 6.85
N GLN A 218 0.72 -5.41 7.59
CA GLN A 218 0.05 -4.23 7.05
C GLN A 218 0.75 -2.90 7.38
N TRP A 219 2.06 -2.89 7.71
CA TRP A 219 2.80 -1.65 8.04
C TRP A 219 2.66 -0.57 6.96
N MET A 220 2.77 -0.94 5.68
CA MET A 220 2.59 0.01 4.58
C MET A 220 1.23 0.71 4.63
N ASN A 221 0.14 -0.08 4.75
CA ASN A 221 -1.22 0.46 4.78
C ASN A 221 -1.49 1.30 6.03
N PHE A 222 -0.93 0.91 7.18
CA PHE A 222 -1.01 1.67 8.42
C PHE A 222 -0.45 3.08 8.25
N TRP A 223 0.80 3.18 7.77
CA TRP A 223 1.49 4.46 7.60
C TRP A 223 0.89 5.30 6.47
N MET A 224 0.47 4.68 5.38
CA MET A 224 -0.18 5.38 4.27
C MET A 224 -1.53 6.01 4.66
N GLY A 225 -2.29 5.39 5.57
CA GLY A 225 -3.47 6.02 6.16
C GLY A 225 -3.12 7.32 6.90
N LEU A 226 -2.05 7.32 7.69
CA LEU A 226 -1.59 8.53 8.40
C LEU A 226 -1.05 9.60 7.44
N VAL A 227 -0.36 9.22 6.36
CA VAL A 227 0.07 10.16 5.30
C VAL A 227 -1.13 10.82 4.63
N ALA A 228 -2.13 10.05 4.23
CA ALA A 228 -3.35 10.58 3.62
C ALA A 228 -4.08 11.54 4.57
N MET A 229 -4.23 11.17 5.84
CA MET A 229 -4.78 12.04 6.88
C MET A 229 -4.00 13.36 6.99
N TYR A 230 -2.67 13.28 7.11
CA TYR A 230 -1.80 14.45 7.20
C TYR A 230 -1.97 15.38 6.00
N TRP A 231 -1.91 14.86 4.77
CA TRP A 231 -2.04 15.69 3.56
C TRP A 231 -3.39 16.37 3.46
N VAL A 232 -4.47 15.63 3.69
CA VAL A 232 -5.82 16.18 3.54
C VAL A 232 -6.10 17.23 4.63
N LEU A 233 -5.79 16.94 5.89
CA LEU A 233 -6.04 17.89 6.99
C LEU A 233 -5.16 19.14 6.89
N SER A 234 -3.87 19.00 6.58
CA SER A 234 -2.95 20.14 6.42
C SER A 234 -3.27 21.00 5.20
N SER A 235 -3.76 20.38 4.13
CA SER A 235 -4.26 21.06 2.95
C SER A 235 -5.55 21.83 3.22
N TRP A 236 -6.48 21.22 3.97
CA TRP A 236 -7.72 21.90 4.36
C TRP A 236 -7.44 23.07 5.30
N HIS A 237 -6.61 22.84 6.30
CA HIS A 237 -6.23 23.87 7.25
C HIS A 237 -5.63 25.08 6.52
N ALA A 238 -4.71 24.84 5.58
CA ALA A 238 -4.11 25.89 4.77
C ALA A 238 -5.17 26.72 4.03
N ILE A 239 -6.13 26.10 3.33
CA ILE A 239 -7.11 26.85 2.51
C ILE A 239 -8.13 27.64 3.35
N ARG A 240 -8.38 27.23 4.60
CA ARG A 240 -9.26 27.94 5.53
C ARG A 240 -8.61 29.14 6.23
N GLN A 241 -7.28 29.21 6.28
CA GLN A 241 -6.61 30.39 6.80
C GLN A 241 -6.80 31.58 5.85
N ARG A 242 -7.27 32.72 6.37
CA ARG A 242 -7.28 33.99 5.64
C ARG A 242 -5.84 34.47 5.41
N PRO A 243 -5.54 35.22 4.33
CA PRO A 243 -4.24 35.85 4.18
C PRO A 243 -4.00 36.76 5.39
N GLY A 244 -2.85 36.62 6.05
CA GLY A 244 -2.58 37.30 7.32
C GLY A 244 -1.57 36.54 8.19
N PRO A 245 -1.51 36.88 9.50
CA PRO A 245 -0.61 36.23 10.44
C PRO A 245 -0.92 34.73 10.57
N ILE A 246 0.13 33.93 10.64
CA ILE A 246 0.03 32.47 10.65
C ILE A 246 -0.22 31.95 12.07
N ASN A 247 -1.26 31.14 12.25
CA ASN A 247 -1.41 30.34 13.46
C ASN A 247 -0.59 29.05 13.34
N VAL A 248 0.55 29.00 14.01
CA VAL A 248 1.53 27.90 13.91
C VAL A 248 1.12 26.62 14.65
N ARG A 249 0.30 26.72 15.71
CA ARG A 249 -0.09 25.56 16.55
C ARG A 249 -0.69 24.38 15.76
N PRO A 250 -1.74 24.57 14.94
CA PRO A 250 -2.29 23.49 14.13
C PRO A 250 -1.31 22.97 13.06
N ILE A 251 -0.43 23.84 12.55
CA ILE A 251 0.59 23.44 11.57
C ILE A 251 1.61 22.52 12.24
N LEU A 252 2.05 22.83 13.46
CA LEU A 252 2.96 21.99 14.24
C LEU A 252 2.35 20.62 14.55
N ALA A 253 1.09 20.58 15.00
CA ALA A 253 0.40 19.32 15.29
C ALA A 253 0.31 18.42 14.04
N LEU A 254 -0.05 19.01 12.89
CA LEU A 254 -0.15 18.28 11.62
C LEU A 254 1.24 17.88 11.09
N ALA A 255 2.26 18.72 11.24
CA ALA A 255 3.63 18.38 10.90
C ALA A 255 4.15 17.23 11.78
N GLY A 256 3.78 17.17 13.06
CA GLY A 256 4.08 16.05 13.94
C GLY A 256 3.51 14.73 13.41
N LEU A 257 2.23 14.73 12.98
CA LEU A 257 1.62 13.57 12.33
C LEU A 257 2.39 13.16 11.05
N GLY A 258 2.78 14.13 10.23
CA GLY A 258 3.60 13.89 9.03
C GLY A 258 4.98 13.31 9.34
N ILE A 259 5.66 13.79 10.39
CA ILE A 259 6.97 13.29 10.84
C ILE A 259 6.84 11.83 11.29
N VAL A 260 5.85 11.53 12.14
CA VAL A 260 5.58 10.17 12.63
C VAL A 260 5.29 9.22 11.46
N ALA A 261 4.44 9.64 10.52
CA ALA A 261 4.17 8.84 9.32
C ALA A 261 5.41 8.64 8.44
N CYS A 262 6.25 9.66 8.30
CA CYS A 262 7.50 9.57 7.52
C CYS A 262 8.50 8.60 8.17
N MET A 263 8.70 8.67 9.49
CA MET A 263 9.56 7.74 10.22
C MET A 263 9.06 6.30 10.08
N GLY A 264 7.74 6.11 10.17
CA GLY A 264 7.10 4.83 9.96
C GLY A 264 7.33 4.24 8.56
N LEU A 265 7.20 5.06 7.51
CA LEU A 265 7.52 4.64 6.15
C LEU A 265 9.01 4.31 5.98
N LEU A 266 9.92 5.09 6.59
CA LEU A 266 11.35 4.78 6.58
C LEU A 266 11.68 3.47 7.31
N ASP A 267 10.94 3.10 8.35
CA ASP A 267 11.05 1.77 8.96
C ASP A 267 10.60 0.65 8.00
N VAL A 268 9.58 0.89 7.17
CA VAL A 268 9.21 -0.05 6.09
C VAL A 268 10.33 -0.17 5.04
N VAL A 269 10.99 0.93 4.68
CA VAL A 269 12.17 0.90 3.79
C VAL A 269 13.27 0.04 4.40
N ARG A 270 13.59 0.27 5.68
CA ARG A 270 14.63 -0.45 6.42
C ARG A 270 14.36 -1.96 6.52
N ARG A 271 13.09 -2.36 6.66
CA ARG A 271 12.67 -3.77 6.67
C ARG A 271 12.79 -4.46 5.31
N GLY A 272 12.90 -3.70 4.22
CA GLY A 272 13.03 -4.25 2.87
C GLY A 272 11.74 -4.86 2.32
N GLY A 273 11.87 -5.64 1.24
CA GLY A 273 10.75 -6.32 0.58
C GLY A 273 10.02 -5.47 -0.47
N VAL A 274 8.90 -6.00 -0.98
CA VAL A 274 8.14 -5.44 -2.11
C VAL A 274 7.65 -4.00 -1.89
N PHE A 275 7.55 -3.58 -0.64
CA PHE A 275 7.05 -2.26 -0.25
C PHE A 275 8.15 -1.24 0.05
N ALA A 276 9.43 -1.62 0.04
CA ALA A 276 10.53 -0.70 0.36
C ALA A 276 10.63 0.47 -0.62
N ILE A 277 10.60 0.20 -1.93
CA ILE A 277 10.66 1.26 -2.95
C ILE A 277 9.44 2.18 -2.88
N PRO A 278 8.18 1.67 -2.86
CA PRO A 278 7.01 2.53 -2.64
C PRO A 278 7.11 3.38 -1.35
N ALA A 279 7.57 2.79 -0.24
CA ALA A 279 7.70 3.49 1.04
C ALA A 279 8.70 4.64 0.95
N LEU A 280 9.83 4.42 0.27
CA LEU A 280 10.82 5.46 0.03
C LEU A 280 10.24 6.62 -0.78
N ILE A 281 9.54 6.32 -1.88
CA ILE A 281 8.91 7.33 -2.73
C ILE A 281 7.93 8.18 -1.92
N PHE A 282 7.03 7.55 -1.16
CA PHE A 282 6.07 8.28 -0.32
C PHE A 282 6.74 9.05 0.81
N SER A 283 7.81 8.52 1.41
CA SER A 283 8.61 9.24 2.41
C SER A 283 9.19 10.54 1.84
N LEU A 284 9.70 10.52 0.60
CA LEU A 284 10.20 11.72 -0.07
C LEU A 284 9.08 12.76 -0.28
N PHE A 285 7.89 12.34 -0.69
CA PHE A 285 6.75 13.27 -0.82
C PHE A 285 6.28 13.84 0.51
N VAL A 286 6.29 13.04 1.59
CA VAL A 286 5.99 13.53 2.94
C VAL A 286 7.07 14.53 3.39
N LEU A 287 8.34 14.25 3.14
CA LEU A 287 9.44 15.17 3.44
C LEU A 287 9.29 16.50 2.68
N LEU A 288 8.93 16.48 1.40
CA LEU A 288 8.61 17.69 0.63
C LEU A 288 7.46 18.49 1.25
N ALA A 289 6.46 17.79 1.79
CA ALA A 289 5.37 18.39 2.56
C ALA A 289 5.89 19.10 3.82
N LEU A 290 6.69 18.40 4.61
CA LEU A 290 7.25 18.89 5.87
C LEU A 290 8.19 20.07 5.67
N ILE A 291 9.04 20.05 4.63
CA ILE A 291 9.87 21.19 4.24
C ILE A 291 8.98 22.42 3.94
N GLY A 292 7.86 22.20 3.25
CA GLY A 292 6.87 23.25 2.99
C GLY A 292 6.19 23.78 4.26
N ASP A 293 5.99 22.93 5.28
CA ASP A 293 5.42 23.31 6.58
C ASP A 293 6.43 24.10 7.41
N TYR A 294 7.68 23.67 7.43
CA TYR A 294 8.79 24.36 8.09
C TYR A 294 9.01 25.76 7.52
N ARG A 295 9.03 25.91 6.18
CA ARG A 295 9.12 27.23 5.54
C ARG A 295 7.96 28.14 5.93
N LEU A 296 6.77 27.57 6.09
CA LEU A 296 5.59 28.33 6.51
C LEU A 296 5.68 28.76 7.97
N ILE A 297 6.13 27.90 8.88
CA ILE A 297 6.33 28.23 10.30
C ILE A 297 7.33 29.37 10.46
N ARG A 298 8.36 29.43 9.60
CA ARG A 298 9.33 30.53 9.56
C ARG A 298 8.83 31.80 8.90
N SER A 299 7.67 31.76 8.24
CA SER A 299 7.07 32.93 7.60
C SER A 299 6.15 33.64 8.59
N THR A 300 6.05 34.96 8.49
CA THR A 300 5.12 35.76 9.30
C THR A 300 3.73 35.87 8.65
N GLN A 301 3.65 35.68 7.34
CA GLN A 301 2.43 35.80 6.55
C GLN A 301 2.26 34.59 5.63
N LEU A 302 1.00 34.21 5.34
CA LEU A 302 0.67 33.17 4.37
C LEU A 302 0.16 33.80 3.05
N PRO A 303 0.99 33.89 2.00
CA PRO A 303 0.54 34.39 0.71
C PRO A 303 -0.46 33.45 0.05
N THR A 304 -1.41 34.02 -0.68
CA THR A 304 -2.45 33.27 -1.41
C THR A 304 -1.86 32.20 -2.35
N HIS A 305 -0.78 32.50 -3.05
CA HIS A 305 -0.17 31.55 -3.99
C HIS A 305 0.47 30.34 -3.29
N VAL A 306 1.04 30.53 -2.10
CA VAL A 306 1.59 29.43 -1.27
C VAL A 306 0.46 28.54 -0.79
N ARG A 307 -0.63 29.15 -0.30
CA ARG A 307 -1.84 28.46 0.15
C ARG A 307 -2.45 27.60 -0.97
N LEU A 308 -2.63 28.17 -2.15
CA LEU A 308 -3.21 27.47 -3.30
C LEU A 308 -2.33 26.31 -3.78
N ARG A 309 -1.00 26.52 -3.89
CA ARG A 309 -0.08 25.45 -4.29
C ARG A 309 -0.15 24.28 -3.32
N ARG A 310 -0.03 24.55 -2.01
CA ARG A 310 -0.12 23.54 -0.95
C ARG A 310 -1.43 22.78 -0.99
N HIS A 311 -2.54 23.51 -1.14
CA HIS A 311 -3.86 22.91 -1.24
C HIS A 311 -3.95 21.93 -2.42
N LEU A 312 -3.55 22.42 -3.59
CA LEU A 312 -3.71 21.71 -4.84
C LEU A 312 -2.90 20.43 -4.91
N TRP A 313 -1.61 20.48 -4.53
CA TRP A 313 -0.77 19.29 -4.65
C TRP A 313 -1.07 18.24 -3.59
N ARG A 314 -1.41 18.64 -2.36
CA ARG A 314 -1.75 17.69 -1.28
C ARG A 314 -3.12 17.05 -1.49
N MET A 315 -4.14 17.82 -1.92
CA MET A 315 -5.44 17.23 -2.25
C MET A 315 -5.36 16.36 -3.50
N GLY A 316 -4.65 16.84 -4.54
CA GLY A 316 -4.45 16.08 -5.78
C GLY A 316 -3.73 14.75 -5.52
N ALA A 317 -2.64 14.77 -4.75
CA ALA A 317 -1.91 13.57 -4.37
C ALA A 317 -2.75 12.62 -3.50
N ALA A 318 -3.52 13.14 -2.53
CA ALA A 318 -4.42 12.31 -1.72
C ALA A 318 -5.52 11.64 -2.56
N MET A 319 -6.13 12.36 -3.50
CA MET A 319 -7.13 11.80 -4.43
C MET A 319 -6.50 10.76 -5.38
N PHE A 320 -5.29 11.02 -5.87
CA PHE A 320 -4.55 10.07 -6.70
C PHE A 320 -4.26 8.77 -5.93
N ILE A 321 -3.78 8.88 -4.69
CA ILE A 321 -3.53 7.69 -3.85
C ILE A 321 -4.84 6.94 -3.59
N ALA A 322 -5.92 7.63 -3.20
CA ALA A 322 -7.19 6.97 -2.91
C ALA A 322 -7.73 6.18 -4.12
N THR A 323 -7.67 6.78 -5.31
CA THR A 323 -8.10 6.10 -6.55
C THR A 323 -7.14 4.99 -6.96
N ALA A 324 -5.83 5.21 -6.92
CA ALA A 324 -4.85 4.16 -7.20
C ALA A 324 -4.98 2.97 -6.22
N SER A 325 -5.22 3.24 -4.94
CA SER A 325 -5.42 2.20 -3.92
C SER A 325 -6.63 1.32 -4.22
N LEU A 326 -7.78 1.90 -4.60
CA LEU A 326 -8.97 1.12 -4.94
C LEU A 326 -8.83 0.40 -6.29
N PHE A 327 -8.49 1.13 -7.36
CA PHE A 327 -8.58 0.60 -8.71
C PHE A 327 -7.36 -0.23 -9.13
N LEU A 328 -6.16 0.07 -8.61
CA LEU A 328 -4.93 -0.66 -8.95
C LEU A 328 -4.41 -1.50 -7.77
N GLY A 329 -4.56 -1.01 -6.54
CA GLY A 329 -4.15 -1.72 -5.33
C GLY A 329 -5.13 -2.82 -4.89
N GLN A 330 -6.40 -2.74 -5.28
CA GLN A 330 -7.45 -3.70 -4.92
C GLN A 330 -8.18 -4.25 -6.17
N MET A 331 -7.44 -4.50 -7.25
CA MET A 331 -7.99 -5.02 -8.51
C MET A 331 -8.82 -6.31 -8.33
N GLN A 332 -8.49 -7.12 -7.33
CA GLN A 332 -9.18 -8.38 -7.02
C GLN A 332 -10.66 -8.22 -6.62
N VAL A 333 -11.10 -7.00 -6.27
CA VAL A 333 -12.52 -6.74 -5.96
C VAL A 333 -13.38 -6.68 -7.23
N PHE A 334 -12.76 -6.44 -8.39
CA PHE A 334 -13.44 -6.37 -9.68
C PHE A 334 -13.49 -7.74 -10.36
N SER A 335 -14.43 -7.96 -11.29
CA SER A 335 -14.51 -9.22 -12.02
C SER A 335 -13.25 -9.44 -12.89
N PRO A 336 -12.88 -10.70 -13.19
CA PRO A 336 -11.72 -10.99 -14.05
C PRO A 336 -11.78 -10.28 -15.42
N ALA A 337 -12.98 -10.14 -15.99
CA ALA A 337 -13.20 -9.42 -17.24
C ALA A 337 -12.80 -7.93 -17.12
N ILE A 338 -13.17 -7.26 -16.02
CA ILE A 338 -12.80 -5.86 -15.78
C ILE A 338 -11.30 -5.75 -15.50
N GLN A 339 -10.74 -6.67 -14.70
CA GLN A 339 -9.31 -6.69 -14.40
C GLN A 339 -8.44 -6.81 -15.65
N ALA A 340 -8.88 -7.56 -16.67
CA ALA A 340 -8.17 -7.76 -17.94
C ALA A 340 -8.45 -6.65 -18.98
N SER A 341 -9.51 -5.85 -18.81
CA SER A 341 -9.92 -4.84 -19.80
C SER A 341 -9.06 -3.58 -19.83
N GLY A 342 -8.22 -3.34 -18.82
CA GLY A 342 -7.52 -2.06 -18.62
C GLY A 342 -8.41 -0.91 -18.12
N LEU A 343 -9.72 -1.10 -17.98
CA LEU A 343 -10.66 -0.03 -17.59
C LEU A 343 -10.34 0.57 -16.20
N LEU A 344 -9.73 -0.21 -15.31
CA LEU A 344 -9.34 0.23 -13.96
C LEU A 344 -8.28 1.35 -13.97
N PHE A 345 -7.51 1.50 -15.05
CA PHE A 345 -6.56 2.61 -15.19
C PHE A 345 -7.26 3.95 -15.46
N ALA A 346 -8.43 3.94 -16.11
CA ALA A 346 -9.14 5.15 -16.53
C ALA A 346 -9.41 6.15 -15.37
N PRO A 347 -10.00 5.76 -14.23
CA PRO A 347 -10.23 6.70 -13.13
C PRO A 347 -8.92 7.27 -12.54
N VAL A 348 -7.86 6.46 -12.47
CA VAL A 348 -6.57 6.88 -11.92
C VAL A 348 -5.87 7.87 -12.85
N LEU A 349 -5.84 7.57 -14.15
CA LEU A 349 -5.29 8.46 -15.18
C LEU A 349 -6.09 9.76 -15.27
N LEU A 350 -7.42 9.70 -15.16
CA LEU A 350 -8.27 10.89 -15.14
C LEU A 350 -7.90 11.81 -13.96
N VAL A 351 -7.77 11.27 -12.75
CA VAL A 351 -7.32 12.07 -11.58
C VAL A 351 -5.94 12.65 -11.82
N LEU A 352 -5.00 11.87 -12.36
CA LEU A 352 -3.66 12.34 -12.64
C LEU A 352 -3.65 13.49 -13.66
N LEU A 353 -4.40 13.35 -14.76
CA LEU A 353 -4.56 14.38 -15.79
C LEU A 353 -5.19 15.65 -15.21
N MET A 354 -6.27 15.52 -14.44
CA MET A 354 -6.91 16.67 -13.77
C MET A 354 -5.96 17.33 -12.79
N PHE A 355 -5.20 16.55 -12.02
CA PHE A 355 -4.23 17.06 -11.07
C PHE A 355 -3.14 17.87 -11.79
N VAL A 356 -2.53 17.32 -12.83
CA VAL A 356 -1.51 18.02 -13.65
C VAL A 356 -2.11 19.26 -14.31
N TYR A 357 -3.29 19.15 -14.91
CA TYR A 357 -4.00 20.27 -15.54
C TYR A 357 -4.17 21.45 -14.57
N TRP A 358 -4.73 21.19 -13.39
CA TRP A 358 -4.94 22.24 -12.39
C TRP A 358 -3.62 22.79 -11.85
N PHE A 359 -2.61 21.93 -11.70
CA PHE A 359 -1.27 22.31 -11.25
C PHE A 359 -0.58 23.25 -12.22
N VAL A 360 -0.74 23.04 -13.52
CA VAL A 360 -0.23 23.94 -14.57
C VAL A 360 -1.08 25.22 -14.64
N ARG A 361 -2.41 25.11 -14.62
CA ARG A 361 -3.34 26.24 -14.75
C ARG A 361 -3.20 27.30 -13.66
N TYR A 362 -2.87 26.87 -12.44
CA TYR A 362 -2.71 27.74 -11.26
C TYR A 362 -1.25 27.98 -10.85
N ARG A 363 -0.30 27.82 -11.79
CA ARG A 363 1.06 28.32 -11.57
C ARG A 363 1.02 29.85 -11.44
N PRO A 364 1.76 30.46 -10.49
CA PRO A 364 1.87 31.91 -10.42
C PRO A 364 2.52 32.40 -11.71
N THR A 365 1.79 33.12 -12.56
CA THR A 365 2.40 33.91 -13.63
C THR A 365 3.23 35.00 -12.95
N ARG A 366 4.55 34.96 -13.13
CA ARG A 366 5.41 36.11 -12.83
C ARG A 366 4.92 37.25 -13.73
N ARG A 367 4.11 38.18 -13.22
CA ARG A 367 3.99 39.47 -13.89
C ARG A 367 5.32 40.18 -13.66
N PRO A 368 6.10 40.53 -14.70
CA PRO A 368 7.17 41.47 -14.52
C PRO A 368 6.54 42.75 -13.97
N LEU A 369 7.05 43.24 -12.85
CA LEU A 369 6.75 44.59 -12.38
C LEU A 369 7.13 45.51 -13.54
N SER A 370 6.17 46.15 -14.21
CA SER A 370 6.55 47.18 -15.17
C SER A 370 7.21 48.29 -14.37
N SER A 371 8.49 48.48 -14.59
CA SER A 371 9.30 49.57 -14.04
C SER A 371 8.96 50.90 -14.74
N SER A 372 7.69 51.17 -15.00
CA SER A 372 7.22 52.34 -15.76
C SER A 372 6.33 53.20 -14.87
N LYS A 373 6.91 53.76 -13.79
CA LYS A 373 6.34 54.91 -13.05
C LYS A 373 7.30 55.55 -12.04
N LEU A 374 8.61 55.53 -12.31
CA LEU A 374 9.64 56.27 -11.54
C LEU A 374 10.45 57.22 -12.43
N GLN A 375 9.80 57.86 -13.41
CA GLN A 375 10.45 58.85 -14.28
C GLN A 375 9.60 60.09 -14.56
N ASP A 376 8.61 60.39 -13.71
CA ASP A 376 7.76 61.59 -13.86
C ASP A 376 7.74 62.48 -12.61
N GLN A 377 8.75 62.34 -11.74
CA GLN A 377 9.02 63.25 -10.63
C GLN A 377 10.53 63.35 -10.39
N SER A 378 11.23 64.08 -11.26
CA SER A 378 12.45 64.83 -10.93
C SER A 378 12.83 65.74 -12.08
#